data_AF-A0A540L5G2-F1
#
_entry.id   AF-A0A540L5G2-F1
#
_cell.length_a   1.000
_cell.length_b   1.000
_cell.length_c   1.000
_cell.angle_alpha   90.00
_cell.angle_beta   90.00
_cell.angle_gamma   90.00
#
_symmetry.space_group_name_H-M   'P 1'
#
loop_
_entity.id
_entity.type
_entity.pdbx_description
1 polymer ?
#
loop_
_entity_poly.entity_id
_entity_poly.type
_entity_poly.pdbx_seq_one_letter_code
_entity_poly.pdbx_strand_id
1 'polypeptide(L)'
;MSEKSAMQAQRVPVAVLMDKDSGQYKGVRLASGQNLYSHQLVMDPTFKVPSLPISSPPDMRGSPQVLSLKDDKRKVARGICITTSSLKPDISNCLLVYPPRSLYPEQDASIRAIQIGGSSAEVCPTGMFVVYFSVLCDDAKQGKMLLHDAMNALLKLVLSGNPYDRTLDGEDAEVKPTLLWSMLYVQELSTDQQGYFPSTPMPDANLDYNDLIDSTAVLFHTLYPHEEFFPGTHAVDNLEDDGSDVDAPKRTE
;
A
#
# COMPACT_ATOMS: atom_id res chain seq x y z
N MET A 1 19.90 -10.76 16.15
CA MET A 1 18.61 -10.08 15.92
C MET A 1 18.01 -9.75 17.28
N SER A 2 18.13 -8.51 17.75
CA SER A 2 17.45 -8.10 19.00
C SER A 2 16.03 -7.69 18.61
N GLU A 3 15.06 -8.58 18.78
CA GLU A 3 13.66 -8.27 18.54
C GLU A 3 13.21 -7.23 19.59
N LYS A 4 12.84 -6.02 19.13
CA LYS A 4 12.16 -5.06 20.00
C LYS A 4 10.82 -5.66 20.42
N SER A 5 10.51 -5.63 21.71
CA SER A 5 9.23 -6.12 22.23
C SER A 5 8.08 -5.27 21.67
N ALA A 6 7.25 -5.87 20.81
CA ALA A 6 6.05 -5.27 20.28
C ALA A 6 4.89 -6.25 20.43
N MET A 7 3.69 -5.74 20.77
CA MET A 7 2.48 -6.54 20.82
C MET A 7 1.61 -6.26 19.60
N GLN A 8 1.36 -7.29 18.79
CA GLN A 8 0.38 -7.23 17.71
C GLN A 8 -0.92 -7.90 18.17
N ALA A 9 -2.04 -7.21 18.01
CA ALA A 9 -3.34 -7.76 18.34
C ALA A 9 -4.42 -7.24 17.37
N GLN A 10 -5.29 -8.14 16.90
CA GLN A 10 -6.46 -7.78 16.10
C GLN A 10 -7.60 -7.35 17.03
N ARG A 11 -7.49 -6.13 17.56
CA ARG A 11 -8.47 -5.54 18.49
C ARG A 11 -9.15 -4.35 17.81
N VAL A 12 -10.46 -4.24 17.97
CA VAL A 12 -11.25 -3.14 17.38
C VAL A 12 -11.37 -2.00 18.39
N PRO A 13 -10.72 -0.84 18.17
CA PRO A 13 -11.00 0.35 18.96
C PRO A 13 -12.38 0.89 18.57
N VAL A 14 -13.18 1.27 19.57
CA VAL A 14 -14.54 1.82 19.39
C VAL A 14 -14.64 3.29 19.80
N ALA A 15 -13.67 3.80 20.56
CA ALA A 15 -13.61 5.21 20.93
C ALA A 15 -12.18 5.66 21.24
N VAL A 16 -11.94 6.96 21.05
CA VAL A 16 -10.73 7.65 21.49
C VAL A 16 -11.02 8.29 22.86
N LEU A 17 -10.10 8.13 23.80
CA LEU A 17 -10.17 8.70 25.14
C LEU A 17 -9.37 10.01 25.16
N MET A 18 -10.07 11.09 25.52
CA MET A 18 -9.48 12.41 25.70
C MET A 18 -9.58 12.84 27.17
N ASP A 19 -8.63 13.63 27.60
CA ASP A 19 -8.72 14.35 28.85
C ASP A 19 -9.78 15.44 28.79
N LYS A 20 -10.59 15.56 29.85
CA LYS A 20 -11.70 16.53 29.86
C LYS A 20 -11.24 17.97 30.02
N ASP A 21 -10.13 18.19 30.72
CA ASP A 21 -9.68 19.53 31.09
C ASP A 21 -8.71 20.10 30.05
N SER A 22 -7.82 19.25 29.52
CA SER A 22 -6.79 19.63 28.54
C SER A 22 -7.12 19.29 27.09
N GLY A 23 -8.17 18.49 26.84
CA GLY A 23 -8.49 17.98 25.50
C GLY A 23 -7.46 17.01 24.91
N GLN A 24 -6.40 16.69 25.65
CA GLN A 24 -5.30 15.88 25.17
C GLN A 24 -5.67 14.40 25.05
N TYR A 25 -5.07 13.73 24.10
CA TYR A 25 -5.21 12.28 23.93
C TYR A 25 -4.67 11.52 25.15
N LYS A 26 -5.41 10.48 25.56
CA LYS A 26 -5.01 9.58 26.66
C LYS A 26 -4.95 8.12 26.26
N GLY A 27 -5.72 7.69 25.27
CA GLY A 27 -5.86 6.27 24.98
C GLY A 27 -7.00 5.94 24.04
N VAL A 28 -7.27 4.64 23.90
CA VAL A 28 -8.41 4.12 23.15
C VAL A 28 -9.23 3.16 24.02
N ARG A 29 -10.53 3.09 23.75
CA ARG A 29 -11.41 2.06 24.30
C ARG A 29 -11.66 0.99 23.25
N LEU A 30 -11.47 -0.26 23.65
CA LEU A 30 -11.75 -1.43 22.82
C LEU A 30 -13.22 -1.81 22.86
N ALA A 31 -13.69 -2.56 21.87
CA ALA A 31 -15.03 -3.14 21.85
C ALA A 31 -15.33 -4.03 23.09
N SER A 32 -14.30 -4.60 23.71
CA SER A 32 -14.42 -5.36 24.97
C SER A 32 -14.72 -4.48 26.20
N GLY A 33 -14.68 -3.15 26.06
CA GLY A 33 -14.79 -2.20 27.16
C GLY A 33 -13.46 -1.88 27.85
N GLN A 34 -12.38 -2.60 27.52
CA GLN A 34 -11.05 -2.32 28.05
C GLN A 34 -10.51 -0.99 27.52
N ASN A 35 -9.89 -0.20 28.40
CA ASN A 35 -9.16 1.01 28.02
C ASN A 35 -7.66 0.69 27.88
N LEU A 36 -7.06 1.12 26.78
CA LEU A 36 -5.61 1.09 26.56
C LEU A 36 -5.09 2.52 26.53
N TYR A 37 -4.07 2.82 27.33
CA TYR A 37 -3.50 4.16 27.42
C TYR A 37 -2.18 4.23 26.67
N SER A 38 -1.94 5.35 25.98
CA SER A 38 -0.68 5.63 25.30
C SER A 38 -0.46 7.15 25.18
N HIS A 39 0.78 7.56 24.94
CA HIS A 39 1.13 8.97 24.74
C HIS A 39 0.77 9.47 23.34
N GLN A 40 0.81 8.57 22.35
CA GLN A 40 0.58 8.88 20.95
C GLN A 40 -0.35 7.84 20.33
N LEU A 41 -1.06 8.25 19.29
CA LEU A 41 -1.91 7.41 18.47
C LEU A 41 -1.63 7.75 17.01
N VAL A 42 -1.26 6.73 16.23
CA VAL A 42 -1.15 6.83 14.78
C VAL A 42 -2.33 6.07 14.19
N MET A 43 -3.01 6.67 13.21
CA MET A 43 -4.22 6.08 12.63
C MET A 43 -4.09 5.90 11.12
N ASP A 44 -4.70 4.84 10.60
CA ASP A 44 -4.96 4.76 9.17
C ASP A 44 -6.00 5.84 8.75
N PRO A 45 -5.80 6.52 7.61
CA PRO A 45 -6.63 7.66 7.20
C PRO A 45 -8.09 7.30 6.85
N THR A 46 -8.40 6.01 6.74
CA THR A 46 -9.79 5.53 6.61
C THR A 46 -10.58 5.66 7.92
N PHE A 47 -9.90 5.73 9.07
CA PHE A 47 -10.57 5.97 10.35
C PHE A 47 -10.94 7.45 10.50
N LYS A 48 -12.25 7.72 10.57
CA LYS A 48 -12.77 9.06 10.87
C LYS A 48 -13.08 9.16 12.36
N VAL A 49 -12.35 10.01 13.06
CA VAL A 49 -12.73 10.46 14.39
C VAL A 49 -13.66 11.67 14.20
N PRO A 50 -14.87 11.68 14.79
CA PRO A 50 -15.74 12.84 14.74
C PRO A 50 -14.97 14.08 15.20
N SER A 51 -15.04 15.16 14.41
CA SER A 51 -14.37 16.41 14.75
C SER A 51 -14.82 16.88 16.13
N LEU A 52 -13.85 17.12 17.02
CA LEU A 52 -14.10 17.64 18.35
C LEU A 52 -14.30 19.16 18.28
N PRO A 53 -15.19 19.74 19.10
CA PRO A 53 -15.29 21.19 19.22
C PRO A 53 -13.94 21.75 19.69
N ILE A 54 -13.46 22.73 18.93
CA ILE A 54 -12.12 23.31 19.01
C ILE A 54 -11.87 23.89 20.40
N SER A 55 -10.85 23.39 21.09
CA SER A 55 -10.05 24.18 22.02
C SER A 55 -8.59 23.88 21.74
N SER A 56 -7.99 24.66 20.84
CA SER A 56 -6.57 24.70 20.45
C SER A 56 -5.89 23.36 20.09
N PRO A 57 -5.30 23.21 18.90
CA PRO A 57 -4.38 22.10 18.66
C PRO A 57 -3.26 22.15 19.71
N PRO A 58 -2.80 21.03 20.29
CA PRO A 58 -1.50 21.03 20.95
C PRO A 58 -0.48 21.56 19.95
N ASP A 59 0.45 22.40 20.42
CA ASP A 59 1.55 22.99 19.64
C ASP A 59 2.41 21.90 18.98
N MET A 60 1.94 21.34 17.86
CA MET A 60 2.74 20.64 16.86
C MET A 60 3.50 21.73 16.11
N ARG A 61 4.54 22.23 16.79
CA ARG A 61 5.45 23.27 16.32
C ARG A 61 6.20 22.71 15.10
N GLY A 62 5.70 22.98 13.90
CA GLY A 62 6.49 22.88 12.67
C GLY A 62 5.95 22.06 11.49
N SER A 63 4.63 21.98 11.23
CA SER A 63 4.21 21.54 9.88
C SER A 63 4.30 22.72 8.89
N PRO A 64 4.92 22.57 7.71
CA PRO A 64 4.82 23.58 6.67
C PRO A 64 3.36 23.66 6.25
N GLN A 65 2.73 24.81 6.47
CA GLN A 65 1.41 25.12 5.93
C GLN A 65 1.53 25.24 4.41
N VAL A 66 1.47 24.11 3.70
CA VAL A 66 1.32 24.10 2.25
C VAL A 66 -0.16 24.35 1.96
N LEU A 67 -0.47 25.63 1.79
CA LEU A 67 -1.52 26.21 0.94
C LEU A 67 -2.71 25.28 0.66
N SER A 68 -3.71 25.30 1.55
CA SER A 68 -5.04 24.77 1.26
C SER A 68 -5.71 25.63 0.19
N LEU A 69 -5.64 25.17 -1.06
CA LEU A 69 -6.36 25.71 -2.20
C LEU A 69 -6.76 24.54 -3.10
N LYS A 70 -8.07 24.24 -3.06
CA LYS A 70 -8.85 23.23 -3.77
C LYS A 70 -8.82 21.81 -3.19
N ASP A 71 -10.03 21.35 -2.92
CA ASP A 71 -10.43 19.96 -2.65
C ASP A 71 -10.30 19.11 -3.92
N ASP A 72 -9.11 19.11 -4.53
CA ASP A 72 -8.78 18.28 -5.70
C ASP A 72 -8.43 16.88 -5.18
N LYS A 73 -9.44 16.17 -4.66
CA LYS A 73 -9.30 14.78 -4.20
C LYS A 73 -9.01 13.89 -5.40
N ARG A 74 -7.73 13.78 -5.74
CA ARG A 74 -7.25 12.78 -6.70
C ARG A 74 -7.69 11.40 -6.25
N LYS A 75 -7.98 10.55 -7.21
CA LYS A 75 -8.36 9.16 -6.98
C LYS A 75 -7.49 8.25 -7.83
N VAL A 76 -7.41 6.98 -7.43
CA VAL A 76 -6.81 5.92 -8.23
C VAL A 76 -7.89 4.89 -8.49
N ALA A 77 -8.24 4.70 -9.77
CA ALA A 77 -9.02 3.54 -10.16
C ALA A 77 -8.07 2.35 -10.33
N ARG A 78 -8.48 1.21 -9.81
CA ARG A 78 -7.71 -0.03 -9.82
C ARG A 78 -8.57 -1.18 -10.34
N GLY A 79 -7.95 -2.03 -11.15
CA GLY A 79 -8.58 -3.21 -11.73
C GLY A 79 -7.76 -4.44 -11.44
N ILE A 80 -8.41 -5.54 -11.08
CA ILE A 80 -7.75 -6.83 -10.85
C ILE A 80 -8.42 -7.82 -11.77
N CYS A 81 -7.64 -8.50 -12.59
CA CYS A 81 -8.10 -9.53 -13.52
C CYS A 81 -7.35 -10.84 -13.27
N ILE A 82 -8.04 -11.96 -13.43
CA ILE A 82 -7.43 -13.30 -13.50
C ILE A 82 -7.59 -13.81 -14.93
N THR A 83 -6.49 -14.24 -15.55
CA THR A 83 -6.47 -14.73 -16.94
C THR A 83 -5.92 -16.14 -17.06
N THR A 84 -6.32 -16.86 -18.11
CA THR A 84 -5.86 -18.23 -18.41
C THR A 84 -4.47 -18.31 -19.06
N SER A 85 -3.96 -17.18 -19.54
CA SER A 85 -2.69 -17.08 -20.25
C SER A 85 -2.05 -15.72 -20.02
N SER A 86 -0.77 -15.59 -20.36
CA SER A 86 -0.03 -14.35 -20.26
C SER A 86 -0.36 -13.41 -21.43
N LEU A 87 -0.34 -12.10 -21.16
CA LEU A 87 -0.40 -11.00 -22.12
C LEU A 87 0.67 -11.15 -23.21
N LYS A 88 1.86 -11.61 -22.82
CA LYS A 88 2.94 -11.96 -23.74
C LYS A 88 3.38 -13.40 -23.49
N PRO A 89 3.42 -14.27 -24.51
CA PRO A 89 3.91 -15.64 -24.37
C PRO A 89 5.27 -15.70 -23.66
N ASP A 90 5.44 -16.71 -22.82
CA ASP A 90 6.68 -17.02 -22.09
C ASP A 90 7.17 -15.96 -21.10
N ILE A 91 6.37 -14.92 -20.82
CA ILE A 91 6.68 -13.92 -19.80
C ILE A 91 5.72 -14.08 -18.62
N SER A 92 6.27 -14.39 -17.45
CA SER A 92 5.50 -14.50 -16.21
C SER A 92 5.09 -13.13 -15.68
N ASN A 93 6.04 -12.19 -15.59
CA ASN A 93 5.82 -10.87 -15.01
C ASN A 93 6.19 -9.79 -16.02
N CYS A 94 5.29 -8.83 -16.26
CA CYS A 94 5.58 -7.69 -17.12
C CYS A 94 4.78 -6.45 -16.69
N LEU A 95 5.32 -5.29 -17.06
CA LEU A 95 4.63 -4.01 -16.96
C LEU A 95 4.31 -3.53 -18.36
N LEU A 96 3.04 -3.22 -18.59
CA LEU A 96 2.57 -2.51 -19.76
C LEU A 96 2.07 -1.13 -19.35
N VAL A 97 2.36 -0.14 -20.19
CA VAL A 97 1.90 1.23 -20.00
C VAL A 97 1.21 1.67 -21.27
N TYR A 98 -0.02 2.16 -21.12
CA TYR A 98 -0.71 2.97 -22.12
C TYR A 98 -0.46 4.45 -21.79
N PRO A 99 0.41 5.14 -22.53
CA PRO A 99 0.55 6.59 -22.41
C PRO A 99 -0.78 7.29 -22.72
N PRO A 100 -0.96 8.55 -22.30
CA PRO A 100 -2.09 9.36 -22.74
C PRO A 100 -2.23 9.32 -24.26
N ARG A 101 -3.48 9.24 -24.74
CA ARG A 101 -3.88 9.20 -26.15
C ARG A 101 -3.48 7.94 -26.93
N SER A 102 -2.98 6.91 -26.25
CA SER A 102 -2.51 5.68 -26.92
C SER A 102 -3.62 4.67 -27.21
N LEU A 103 -4.64 4.55 -26.35
CA LEU A 103 -5.81 3.71 -26.61
C LEU A 103 -6.83 4.41 -27.51
N TYR A 104 -7.05 5.71 -27.26
CA TYR A 104 -7.92 6.58 -28.05
C TYR A 104 -7.57 8.05 -27.78
N PRO A 105 -7.89 8.99 -28.69
CA PRO A 105 -7.43 10.38 -28.60
C PRO A 105 -7.82 11.14 -27.32
N GLU A 106 -8.96 10.81 -26.72
CA GLU A 106 -9.51 11.45 -25.53
C GLU A 106 -8.93 10.93 -24.21
N GLN A 107 -8.14 9.85 -24.24
CA GLN A 107 -7.50 9.28 -23.05
C GLN A 107 -6.45 10.28 -22.49
N ASP A 108 -6.78 10.98 -21.43
CA ASP A 108 -5.95 12.03 -20.81
C ASP A 108 -4.95 11.51 -19.77
N ALA A 109 -5.24 10.35 -19.18
CA ALA A 109 -4.40 9.71 -18.16
C ALA A 109 -3.58 8.53 -18.69
N SER A 110 -2.42 8.26 -18.09
CA SER A 110 -1.68 7.03 -18.36
C SER A 110 -2.28 5.86 -17.57
N ILE A 111 -2.50 4.74 -18.26
CA ILE A 111 -3.00 3.50 -17.65
C ILE A 111 -1.83 2.51 -17.57
N ARG A 112 -1.66 1.87 -16.43
CA ARG A 112 -0.62 0.85 -16.20
C ARG A 112 -1.27 -0.49 -15.97
N ALA A 113 -0.67 -1.55 -16.51
CA ALA A 113 -1.06 -2.94 -16.26
C ALA A 113 0.17 -3.76 -15.86
N ILE A 114 0.14 -4.39 -14.69
CA ILE A 114 1.17 -5.31 -14.21
C ILE A 114 0.61 -6.72 -14.31
N GLN A 115 1.26 -7.58 -15.08
CA GLN A 115 1.00 -8.99 -15.02
C GLN A 115 1.93 -9.66 -14.00
N ILE A 116 1.38 -10.59 -13.23
CA ILE A 116 2.14 -11.48 -12.35
C ILE A 116 1.70 -12.92 -12.58
N GLY A 117 2.66 -13.80 -12.85
CA GLY A 117 2.40 -15.23 -13.08
C GLY A 117 2.30 -16.02 -11.78
N GLY A 118 1.33 -16.94 -11.70
CA GLY A 118 1.08 -17.74 -10.50
C GLY A 118 2.29 -18.56 -10.03
N SER A 119 3.13 -19.02 -10.96
CA SER A 119 4.34 -19.78 -10.66
C SER A 119 5.50 -18.95 -10.07
N SER A 120 5.47 -17.62 -10.17
CA SER A 120 6.59 -16.76 -9.76
C SER A 120 6.42 -16.15 -8.37
N ALA A 121 5.17 -15.94 -7.93
CA ALA A 121 4.88 -15.14 -6.74
C ALA A 121 3.75 -15.73 -5.87
N GLU A 122 3.27 -16.95 -6.17
CA GLU A 122 2.16 -17.61 -5.47
C GLU A 122 0.89 -16.75 -5.36
N VAL A 123 0.72 -15.77 -6.26
CA VAL A 123 -0.39 -14.81 -6.26
C VAL A 123 -1.69 -15.40 -6.85
N CYS A 124 -1.58 -16.48 -7.63
CA CYS A 124 -2.70 -17.19 -8.23
C CYS A 124 -2.29 -18.64 -8.59
N PRO A 125 -3.24 -19.54 -8.91
CA PRO A 125 -2.93 -20.91 -9.29
C PRO A 125 -1.97 -21.02 -10.50
N THR A 126 -1.24 -22.14 -10.57
CA THR A 126 -0.35 -22.45 -11.70
C THR A 126 -1.11 -22.45 -13.03
N GLY A 127 -0.51 -21.83 -14.05
CA GLY A 127 -1.12 -21.66 -15.37
C GLY A 127 -2.09 -20.48 -15.47
N MET A 128 -2.30 -19.73 -14.38
CA MET A 128 -3.06 -18.48 -14.38
C MET A 128 -2.15 -17.27 -14.13
N PHE A 129 -2.68 -16.10 -14.45
CA PHE A 129 -2.00 -14.83 -14.27
C PHE A 129 -2.94 -13.82 -13.64
N VAL A 130 -2.39 -12.98 -12.77
CA VAL A 130 -3.07 -11.77 -12.28
C VAL A 130 -2.63 -10.61 -13.14
N VAL A 131 -3.59 -9.85 -13.69
CA VAL A 131 -3.32 -8.57 -14.35
C VAL A 131 -3.92 -7.46 -13.51
N TYR A 132 -3.04 -6.64 -12.93
CA TYR A 132 -3.38 -5.51 -12.09
C TYR A 132 -3.31 -4.21 -12.89
N PHE A 133 -4.42 -3.52 -13.02
CA PHE A 133 -4.53 -2.24 -13.70
C PHE A 133 -4.60 -1.08 -12.70
N SER A 134 -4.01 0.06 -13.06
CA SER A 134 -4.16 1.30 -12.31
C SER A 134 -4.19 2.53 -13.23
N VAL A 135 -4.98 3.52 -12.84
CA VAL A 135 -5.04 4.84 -13.50
C VAL A 135 -5.37 5.91 -12.48
N LEU A 136 -4.68 7.06 -12.57
CA LEU A 136 -5.04 8.26 -11.83
C LEU A 136 -6.27 8.92 -12.47
N CYS A 137 -7.23 9.32 -11.66
CA CYS A 137 -8.45 9.94 -12.13
C CYS A 137 -9.01 10.93 -11.09
N ASP A 138 -9.69 11.97 -11.56
CA ASP A 138 -10.39 12.90 -10.67
C ASP A 138 -11.82 12.41 -10.39
N ASP A 139 -12.44 11.75 -11.39
CA ASP A 139 -13.77 11.14 -11.28
C ASP A 139 -13.71 9.60 -11.26
N ALA A 140 -14.51 9.00 -10.37
CA ALA A 140 -14.54 7.56 -10.16
C ALA A 140 -15.16 6.80 -11.35
N LYS A 141 -16.13 7.40 -12.07
CA LYS A 141 -16.73 6.76 -13.24
C LYS A 141 -15.76 6.82 -14.42
N GLN A 142 -15.13 7.98 -14.64
CA GLN A 142 -14.10 8.15 -15.66
C GLN A 142 -12.96 7.14 -15.46
N GLY A 143 -12.42 7.03 -14.25
CA GLY A 143 -11.36 6.08 -13.94
C GLY A 143 -11.75 4.63 -14.24
N LYS A 144 -12.97 4.21 -13.89
CA LYS A 144 -13.46 2.86 -14.21
C LYS A 144 -13.65 2.63 -15.71
N MET A 145 -14.11 3.64 -16.46
CA MET A 145 -14.25 3.56 -17.91
C MET A 145 -12.88 3.37 -18.59
N LEU A 146 -11.88 4.18 -18.22
CA LEU A 146 -10.51 4.05 -18.72
C LEU A 146 -9.96 2.63 -18.50
N LEU A 147 -10.16 2.07 -17.30
CA LEU A 147 -9.74 0.71 -17.01
C LEU A 147 -10.48 -0.35 -17.84
N HIS A 148 -11.78 -0.19 -18.03
CA HIS A 148 -12.57 -1.10 -18.84
C HIS A 148 -12.11 -1.10 -20.31
N ASP A 149 -11.78 0.07 -20.86
CA ASP A 149 -11.25 0.19 -22.21
C ASP A 149 -9.90 -0.52 -22.35
N ALA A 150 -8.98 -0.31 -21.39
CA ALA A 150 -7.70 -1.00 -21.37
C ALA A 150 -7.86 -2.53 -21.22
N MET A 151 -8.80 -2.98 -20.38
CA MET A 151 -9.12 -4.40 -20.23
C MET A 151 -9.64 -5.00 -21.54
N ASN A 152 -10.54 -4.33 -22.26
CA ASN A 152 -11.06 -4.82 -23.55
C ASN A 152 -9.99 -4.79 -24.65
N ALA A 153 -9.06 -3.84 -24.58
CA ALA A 153 -7.92 -3.79 -25.49
C ALA A 153 -6.98 -4.99 -25.28
N LEU A 154 -6.76 -5.41 -24.04
CA LEU A 154 -5.81 -6.48 -23.71
C LEU A 154 -6.39 -7.89 -23.61
N LEU A 155 -7.65 -8.01 -23.20
CA LEU A 155 -8.22 -9.27 -22.75
C LEU A 155 -9.39 -9.70 -23.64
N LYS A 156 -9.53 -11.01 -23.81
CA LYS A 156 -10.69 -11.63 -24.43
C LYS A 156 -11.75 -11.87 -23.35
N LEU A 157 -12.87 -11.15 -23.42
CA LEU A 157 -14.03 -11.43 -22.60
C LEU A 157 -14.70 -12.73 -23.06
N VAL A 158 -14.90 -13.67 -22.14
CA VAL A 158 -15.84 -14.78 -22.39
C VAL A 158 -17.24 -14.25 -22.15
N LEU A 159 -17.87 -13.71 -23.19
CA LEU A 159 -19.31 -13.52 -23.16
C LEU A 159 -19.96 -14.90 -23.15
N SER A 160 -20.93 -15.13 -22.26
CA SER A 160 -21.75 -16.34 -22.26
C SER A 160 -22.46 -16.45 -23.61
N GLY A 161 -21.83 -17.14 -24.54
CA GLY A 161 -22.23 -17.27 -25.93
C GLY A 161 -21.88 -18.67 -26.41
N ASN A 162 -22.84 -19.28 -27.09
CA ASN A 162 -22.91 -20.65 -27.57
C ASN A 162 -21.54 -21.25 -27.99
N PRO A 163 -21.13 -22.45 -27.53
CA PRO A 163 -19.82 -23.08 -27.83
C PRO A 163 -19.52 -23.38 -29.31
N TYR A 164 -20.40 -22.99 -30.23
CA TYR A 164 -20.28 -23.18 -31.67
C TYR A 164 -19.81 -21.92 -32.42
N ASP A 165 -19.71 -20.76 -31.76
CA ASP A 165 -19.17 -19.54 -32.37
C ASP A 165 -17.64 -19.50 -32.22
N ARG A 166 -16.99 -20.56 -32.70
CA ARG A 166 -15.55 -20.49 -33.02
C ARG A 166 -15.47 -19.99 -34.45
N THR A 167 -15.52 -18.67 -34.62
CA THR A 167 -14.91 -18.08 -35.82
C THR A 167 -13.47 -18.58 -35.89
N LEU A 168 -13.17 -19.26 -36.98
CA LEU A 168 -11.82 -19.60 -37.41
C LEU A 168 -11.10 -18.28 -37.68
N ASP A 169 -10.52 -17.68 -36.65
CA ASP A 169 -9.60 -16.56 -36.83
C ASP A 169 -8.28 -17.12 -37.36
N GLY A 170 -7.81 -16.52 -38.45
CA GLY A 170 -6.62 -16.94 -39.18
C GLY A 170 -5.37 -17.02 -38.33
N GLU A 171 -4.40 -17.81 -38.81
CA GLU A 171 -3.17 -18.26 -38.12
C GLU A 171 -2.18 -17.16 -37.68
N ASP A 172 -2.57 -15.88 -37.64
CA ASP A 172 -1.71 -14.74 -37.27
C ASP A 172 -2.40 -13.71 -36.34
N ALA A 173 -3.53 -14.07 -35.72
CA ALA A 173 -4.18 -13.22 -34.73
C ALA A 173 -3.49 -13.34 -33.37
N GLU A 174 -2.96 -12.22 -32.85
CA GLU A 174 -2.42 -12.12 -31.49
C GLU A 174 -3.47 -12.61 -30.48
N VAL A 175 -3.22 -13.78 -29.88
CA VAL A 175 -4.20 -14.44 -29.00
C VAL A 175 -4.26 -13.73 -27.66
N LYS A 176 -5.22 -12.81 -27.52
CA LYS A 176 -5.49 -12.11 -26.26
C LYS A 176 -5.83 -13.09 -25.13
N PRO A 177 -5.33 -12.89 -23.90
CA PRO A 177 -5.67 -13.74 -22.78
C PRO A 177 -7.15 -13.76 -22.44
N THR A 178 -7.65 -14.94 -22.09
CA THR A 178 -9.05 -15.10 -21.70
C THR A 178 -9.26 -14.64 -20.26
N LEU A 179 -10.19 -13.71 -20.06
CA LEU A 179 -10.57 -13.21 -18.74
C LEU A 179 -11.46 -14.22 -18.01
N LEU A 180 -11.03 -14.67 -16.83
CA LEU A 180 -11.81 -15.56 -15.96
C LEU A 180 -12.61 -14.78 -14.91
N TRP A 181 -12.01 -13.75 -14.34
CA TRP A 181 -12.60 -12.96 -13.27
C TRP A 181 -12.03 -11.55 -13.27
N SER A 182 -12.85 -10.55 -12.94
CA SER A 182 -12.38 -9.18 -12.73
C SER A 182 -13.10 -8.47 -11.59
N MET A 183 -12.42 -7.49 -11.01
CA MET A 183 -12.97 -6.53 -10.05
C MET A 183 -12.38 -5.15 -10.28
N LEU A 184 -13.21 -4.12 -10.16
CA LEU A 184 -12.83 -2.71 -10.27
C LEU A 184 -13.20 -1.97 -9.00
N TYR A 185 -12.27 -1.18 -8.45
CA TYR A 185 -12.54 -0.29 -7.33
C TYR A 185 -11.80 1.04 -7.51
N VAL A 186 -12.21 2.03 -6.72
CA VAL A 186 -11.60 3.37 -6.74
C VAL A 186 -11.20 3.71 -5.32
N GLN A 187 -9.96 4.13 -5.16
CA GLN A 187 -9.38 4.58 -3.90
C GLN A 187 -9.24 6.10 -3.96
N GLU A 188 -9.77 6.81 -2.96
CA GLU A 188 -9.52 8.24 -2.79
C GLU A 188 -8.12 8.45 -2.24
N LEU A 189 -7.37 9.39 -2.79
CA LEU A 189 -6.09 9.81 -2.24
C LEU A 189 -6.34 10.96 -1.27
N SER A 190 -6.18 10.70 0.01
CA SER A 190 -6.17 11.74 1.03
C SER A 190 -4.77 12.33 1.11
N THR A 191 -4.59 13.54 0.60
CA THR A 191 -3.35 14.32 0.75
C THR A 191 -3.29 15.07 2.09
N ASP A 192 -4.43 15.24 2.76
CA ASP A 192 -4.53 16.15 3.88
C ASP A 192 -4.40 15.44 5.22
N GLN A 193 -3.40 15.86 6.01
CA GLN A 193 -3.29 15.60 7.45
C GLN A 193 -4.33 16.42 8.24
N GLN A 194 -5.61 16.38 7.83
CA GLN A 194 -6.68 17.17 8.44
C GLN A 194 -7.19 16.58 9.77
N GLY A 195 -6.35 15.80 10.46
CA GLY A 195 -6.72 15.03 11.65
C GLY A 195 -6.03 15.56 12.91
N TYR A 196 -6.71 15.42 14.05
CA TYR A 196 -6.11 15.64 15.37
C TYR A 196 -4.94 14.68 15.67
N PHE A 197 -4.86 13.58 14.92
CA PHE A 197 -3.87 12.52 15.07
C PHE A 197 -3.01 12.38 13.82
N PRO A 198 -1.71 12.07 13.97
CA PRO A 198 -0.86 11.65 12.87
C PRO A 198 -1.47 10.46 12.13
N SER A 199 -1.44 10.50 10.80
CA SER A 199 -2.00 9.44 9.96
C SER A 199 -0.92 8.75 9.13
N THR A 200 -1.06 7.44 8.96
CA THR A 200 -0.16 6.69 8.08
C THR A 200 -0.38 7.09 6.63
N PRO A 201 0.68 7.08 5.79
CA PRO A 201 0.52 7.33 4.37
C PRO A 201 -0.30 6.21 3.72
N MET A 202 -1.12 6.57 2.73
CA MET A 202 -1.88 5.61 1.92
C MET A 202 -1.10 5.19 0.68
N PRO A 203 -1.38 4.00 0.11
CA PRO A 203 -0.84 3.61 -1.18
C PRO A 203 -1.24 4.62 -2.26
N ASP A 204 -0.25 5.15 -2.96
CA ASP A 204 -0.45 6.09 -4.06
C ASP A 204 -0.67 5.37 -5.40
N ALA A 205 -0.59 6.11 -6.50
CA ALA A 205 -0.71 5.52 -7.83
C ALA A 205 0.62 5.00 -8.40
N ASN A 206 1.76 5.22 -7.73
CA ASN A 206 3.06 4.86 -8.25
C ASN A 206 3.25 3.34 -8.28
N LEU A 207 4.26 2.91 -9.03
CA LEU A 207 4.60 1.49 -9.19
C LEU A 207 5.50 0.98 -8.06
N ASP A 208 6.21 1.89 -7.41
CA ASP A 208 7.13 1.61 -6.33
C ASP A 208 6.57 2.14 -5.00
N TYR A 209 7.35 1.97 -3.93
CA TYR A 209 6.99 2.38 -2.58
C TYR A 209 7.77 3.61 -2.12
N ASN A 210 8.45 4.34 -3.01
CA ASN A 210 9.36 5.41 -2.59
C ASN A 210 8.61 6.51 -1.83
N ASP A 211 7.54 7.04 -2.41
CA ASP A 211 6.71 8.08 -1.77
C ASP A 211 6.08 7.58 -0.44
N LEU A 212 5.73 6.29 -0.36
CA LEU A 212 5.21 5.68 0.85
C LEU A 212 6.29 5.61 1.95
N ILE A 213 7.50 5.21 1.59
CA ILE A 213 8.64 5.12 2.51
C ILE A 213 9.05 6.52 2.98
N ASP A 214 9.17 7.47 2.07
CA ASP A 214 9.52 8.86 2.37
C ASP A 214 8.49 9.50 3.31
N SER A 215 7.19 9.32 3.02
CA SER A 215 6.12 9.79 3.89
C SER A 215 6.14 9.11 5.26
N THR A 216 6.50 7.83 5.32
CA THR A 216 6.63 7.09 6.58
C THR A 216 7.81 7.60 7.40
N ALA A 217 8.94 7.92 6.76
CA ALA A 217 10.11 8.50 7.43
C ALA A 217 9.79 9.89 8.02
N VAL A 218 9.07 10.73 7.27
CA VAL A 218 8.58 12.04 7.76
C VAL A 218 7.67 11.86 8.98
N LEU A 219 6.72 10.92 8.91
CA LEU A 219 5.86 10.59 10.05
C LEU A 219 6.68 10.11 11.26
N PHE A 220 7.64 9.20 11.04
CA PHE A 220 8.49 8.68 12.10
C PHE A 220 9.26 9.80 12.82
N HIS A 221 9.92 10.69 12.10
CA HIS A 221 10.65 11.81 12.70
C HIS A 221 9.75 12.85 13.35
N THR A 222 8.47 12.92 12.96
CA THR A 222 7.48 13.74 13.67
C THR A 222 7.20 13.16 15.07
N LEU A 223 7.18 11.83 15.20
CA LEU A 223 6.92 11.14 16.47
C LEU A 223 8.19 10.99 17.33
N TYR A 224 9.35 10.83 16.67
CA TYR A 224 10.66 10.58 17.27
C TYR A 224 11.73 11.45 16.59
N PRO A 225 11.80 12.76 16.90
CA PRO A 225 12.65 13.73 16.18
C PRO A 225 14.16 13.48 16.26
N HIS A 226 14.61 12.70 17.24
CA HIS A 226 16.02 12.47 17.52
C HIS A 226 16.45 11.01 17.26
N GLU A 227 15.54 10.18 16.78
CA GLU A 227 15.80 8.77 16.49
C GLU A 227 16.09 8.56 15.01
N GLU A 228 16.95 7.60 14.69
CA GLU A 228 17.21 7.16 13.33
C GLU A 228 16.05 6.30 12.81
N PHE A 229 15.67 6.50 11.55
CA PHE A 229 14.67 5.67 10.88
C PHE A 229 15.32 4.39 10.37
N PHE A 230 14.95 3.24 10.94
CA PHE A 230 15.56 1.92 10.69
C PHE A 230 17.08 1.87 10.92
N PRO A 231 17.56 2.08 12.17
CA PRO A 231 18.98 1.95 12.47
C PRO A 231 19.44 0.52 12.17
N GLY A 232 20.62 0.39 11.57
CA GLY A 232 21.23 -0.91 11.33
C GLY A 232 21.41 -1.67 12.64
N THR A 233 21.04 -2.95 12.68
CA THR A 233 21.36 -3.79 13.84
C THR A 233 22.86 -4.03 13.86
N HIS A 234 23.59 -3.44 14.81
CA HIS A 234 24.92 -3.91 15.15
C HIS A 234 24.82 -5.37 15.59
N ALA A 235 25.28 -6.29 14.76
CA ALA A 235 25.59 -7.64 15.21
C ALA A 235 26.66 -7.49 16.30
N VAL A 236 26.36 -7.97 17.51
CA VAL A 236 27.37 -8.13 18.54
C VAL A 236 28.18 -9.37 18.18
N ASP A 237 29.03 -9.25 17.16
CA ASP A 237 30.04 -10.25 16.85
C ASP A 237 31.39 -9.72 17.37
N ASN A 238 32.04 -10.56 18.18
CA ASN A 238 33.40 -10.45 18.71
C ASN A 238 33.56 -9.62 19.98
N LEU A 239 33.10 -10.16 21.11
CA LEU A 239 33.98 -10.18 22.28
C LEU A 239 35.12 -11.14 21.90
N GLU A 240 36.29 -10.57 21.66
CA GLU A 240 37.52 -11.33 21.42
C GLU A 240 37.70 -12.36 22.53
N ASP A 241 37.64 -13.63 22.12
CA ASP A 241 38.20 -14.77 22.81
C ASP A 241 39.73 -14.54 22.85
N ASP A 242 40.19 -13.74 23.81
CA ASP A 242 41.62 -13.59 24.09
C ASP A 242 42.06 -14.81 24.89
N GLY A 243 42.22 -15.91 24.17
CA GLY A 243 42.97 -17.07 24.62
C GLY A 243 44.44 -16.68 24.77
N SER A 244 44.84 -16.31 26.00
CA SER A 244 46.24 -16.37 26.41
C SER A 244 46.50 -17.62 27.25
N ASP A 245 47.34 -18.45 26.67
CA ASP A 245 47.92 -19.73 27.05
C ASP A 245 48.46 -19.83 28.51
N VAL A 246 48.38 -21.07 29.03
CA VAL A 246 49.17 -21.73 30.08
C VAL A 246 49.86 -20.93 31.21
N ASP A 247 49.53 -21.27 32.47
CA ASP A 247 50.56 -21.81 33.39
C ASP A 247 49.93 -22.71 34.46
N ALA A 248 50.35 -23.98 34.49
CA ALA A 248 49.97 -24.94 35.52
C ALA A 248 51.02 -24.91 36.64
N PRO A 249 50.63 -24.80 37.92
CA PRO A 249 51.62 -24.68 38.99
C PRO A 249 52.36 -26.01 39.21
N LYS A 250 53.69 -25.94 39.11
CA LYS A 250 54.64 -26.99 39.48
C LYS A 250 54.44 -27.43 40.93
N ARG A 251 54.47 -28.75 41.13
CA ARG A 251 54.63 -29.42 42.42
C ARG A 251 55.97 -29.04 43.09
N THR A 252 55.88 -28.74 44.38
CA THR A 252 56.91 -28.76 45.43
C THR A 252 56.13 -29.05 46.72
N GLU A 253 56.40 -30.03 47.58
CA GLU A 253 57.38 -31.12 47.70
C GLU A 253 56.62 -32.37 48.17
#